data_AF-A0A1F8S349-F1
#
_entry.id   AF-A0A1F8S349-F1
#
_cell.length_a   1.000
_cell.length_b   1.000
_cell.length_c   1.000
_cell.angle_alpha   90.00
_cell.angle_beta   90.00
_cell.angle_gamma   90.00
#
_symmetry.space_group_name_H-M   'P 1'
#
loop_
_entity.id
_entity.type
_entity.pdbx_description
1 polymer ?
#
loop_
_entity_poly.entity_id
_entity_poly.type
_entity_poly.pdbx_seq_one_letter_code
_entity_poly.pdbx_strand_id
1 'polypeptide(L)'
;MALGGRSAVTRSRNVRKAIRIPRSMGSAALALAYVANGRFDAFIQQGGLSAWDVAAAGLIAERGGATVTSIDGGPWFDLAHSPKSIGILAAPAAHHEAFLALVR
;
A
#
# COMPACT_ATOMS: atom_id res chain seq x y z
N MET A 1 12.93 8.41 11.35
CA MET A 1 11.61 9.10 11.41
C MET A 1 11.56 10.10 10.25
N ALA A 2 11.22 9.64 9.05
CA ALA A 2 11.10 10.52 7.90
C ALA A 2 9.77 11.26 8.01
N LEU A 3 9.81 12.55 8.31
CA LEU A 3 8.66 13.44 8.18
C LEU A 3 8.28 13.45 6.71
N GLY A 4 7.25 12.69 6.34
CA GLY A 4 6.67 12.72 5.00
C GLY A 4 6.37 14.17 4.64
N GLY A 5 6.99 14.65 3.56
CA GLY A 5 6.84 16.03 3.10
C GLY A 5 5.37 16.40 2.85
N ARG A 6 5.06 17.69 2.66
CA ARG A 6 3.69 18.21 2.47
C ARG A 6 2.81 17.41 1.48
N SER A 7 3.43 16.74 0.50
CA SER A 7 2.78 15.79 -0.42
C SER A 7 2.17 14.57 0.29
N ALA A 8 2.92 13.93 1.20
CA ALA A 8 2.49 12.77 1.99
C ALA A 8 1.18 13.02 2.75
N VAL A 9 1.13 14.16 3.46
CA VAL A 9 -0.03 14.59 4.25
C VAL A 9 -1.25 14.86 3.36
N THR A 10 -1.02 15.43 2.17
CA THR A 10 -2.08 15.74 1.21
C THR A 10 -2.70 14.46 0.65
N ARG A 11 -1.87 13.48 0.25
CA ARG A 11 -2.30 12.16 -0.21
C ARG A 11 -3.15 11.43 0.84
N SER A 12 -2.68 11.37 2.09
CA SER A 12 -3.44 10.76 3.19
C SER A 12 -4.77 11.45 3.46
N ARG A 13 -4.86 12.78 3.28
CA ARG A 13 -6.10 13.53 3.43
C ARG A 13 -7.12 13.18 2.35
N ASN A 14 -6.69 13.05 1.10
CA ASN A 14 -7.57 12.70 -0.02
C ASN A 14 -8.18 11.30 0.18
N VAL A 15 -7.34 10.32 0.51
CA VAL A 15 -7.79 8.96 0.84
C VAL A 15 -8.79 8.98 2.00
N ARG A 16 -8.49 9.69 3.09
CA ARG A 16 -9.37 9.77 4.27
C ARG A 16 -10.75 10.33 3.97
N LYS A 17 -10.90 11.18 2.95
CA LYS A 17 -12.21 11.70 2.51
C LYS A 17 -12.99 10.68 1.68
N ALA A 18 -12.28 9.80 0.98
CA ALA A 18 -12.88 8.78 0.11
C ALA A 18 -13.24 7.49 0.85
N ILE A 19 -12.62 7.22 2.01
CA ILE A 19 -12.87 6.00 2.80
C ILE A 19 -13.74 6.28 4.02
N ARG A 20 -14.48 5.26 4.46
CA ARG A 20 -15.31 5.35 5.66
C ARG A 20 -14.53 5.13 6.95
N ILE A 21 -13.66 4.10 7.00
CA ILE A 21 -12.97 3.68 8.22
C ILE A 21 -11.48 3.45 7.95
N PRO A 22 -10.58 4.29 8.47
CA PRO A 22 -9.15 3.98 8.47
C PRO A 22 -8.82 2.94 9.54
N ARG A 23 -7.89 2.02 9.22
CA ARG A 23 -7.35 1.03 10.17
C ARG A 23 -5.82 1.14 10.18
N SER A 24 -5.22 0.96 11.35
CA SER A 24 -3.76 0.89 11.52
C SER A 24 -3.41 -0.44 12.17
N MET A 25 -2.80 -1.35 11.42
CA MET A 25 -2.61 -2.75 11.86
C MET A 25 -1.27 -3.03 12.54
N GLY A 26 -0.33 -2.09 12.53
CA GLY A 26 1.02 -2.28 13.09
C GLY A 26 1.90 -3.29 12.35
N SER A 27 1.34 -4.10 11.44
CA SER A 27 2.04 -5.04 10.57
C SER A 27 1.55 -4.88 9.12
N ALA A 28 2.48 -4.59 8.21
CA ALA A 28 2.21 -4.51 6.78
C ALA A 28 1.80 -5.89 6.21
N ALA A 29 2.47 -6.95 6.65
CA ALA A 29 2.18 -8.30 6.22
C ALA A 29 0.74 -8.73 6.57
N LEU A 30 0.29 -8.41 7.79
CA LEU A 30 -1.08 -8.70 8.22
C LEU A 30 -2.11 -7.91 7.43
N ALA A 31 -1.84 -6.63 7.16
CA ALA A 31 -2.74 -5.79 6.38
C ALA A 31 -2.89 -6.30 4.94
N LEU A 32 -1.78 -6.67 4.29
CA LEU A 32 -1.75 -7.26 2.96
C LEU A 32 -2.51 -8.60 2.89
N ALA A 33 -2.34 -9.47 3.89
CA ALA A 33 -3.08 -10.73 3.97
C ALA A 33 -4.61 -10.49 4.10
N TYR A 34 -5.03 -9.44 4.81
CA TYR A 34 -6.44 -9.07 4.91
C TYR A 34 -6.99 -8.47 3.61
N VAL A 35 -6.18 -7.75 2.83
CA VAL A 35 -6.55 -7.34 1.47
C VAL A 35 -6.72 -8.56 0.57
N ALA A 36 -5.80 -9.53 0.67
CA ALA A 36 -5.85 -10.79 -0.08
C ALA A 36 -7.13 -11.59 0.21
N ASN A 37 -7.59 -11.59 1.46
CA ASN A 37 -8.83 -12.25 1.90
C ASN A 37 -10.09 -11.36 1.72
N GLY A 38 -9.98 -10.21 1.05
CA GLY A 38 -11.11 -9.30 0.83
C GLY A 38 -11.72 -8.68 2.10
N ARG A 39 -11.03 -8.77 3.25
CA ARG A 39 -11.47 -8.15 4.50
C ARG A 39 -11.22 -6.65 4.50
N PHE A 40 -10.19 -6.18 3.80
CA PHE A 40 -9.92 -4.76 3.57
C PHE A 40 -9.97 -4.41 2.10
N ASP A 41 -10.53 -3.23 1.83
CA ASP A 41 -10.66 -2.68 0.48
C ASP A 41 -9.31 -2.18 -0.07
N ALA A 42 -8.41 -1.72 0.80
CA ALA A 42 -7.08 -1.29 0.41
C ALA A 42 -6.10 -1.26 1.59
N PHE A 43 -4.82 -1.42 1.27
CA PHE A 43 -3.68 -1.12 2.14
C PHE A 43 -2.79 -0.10 1.43
N ILE A 44 -2.49 1.01 2.12
CA ILE A 44 -1.69 2.11 1.58
C ILE A 44 -0.64 2.48 2.61
N GLN A 45 0.63 2.37 2.24
CA GLN A 45 1.76 2.79 3.07
C GLN A 45 2.73 3.59 2.20
N GLN A 46 3.02 4.83 2.59
CA GLN A 46 3.79 5.74 1.73
C GLN A 46 5.31 5.52 1.78
N GLY A 47 5.80 4.84 2.81
CA GLY A 47 7.21 4.60 3.00
C GLY A 47 7.50 3.99 4.37
N GLY A 48 8.79 3.78 4.65
CA GLY A 48 9.25 3.21 5.91
C GLY A 48 9.02 1.70 6.06
N LEU A 49 8.62 1.01 4.99
CA LEU A 49 8.66 -0.45 4.93
C LEU A 49 9.99 -0.90 4.34
N SER A 50 10.49 -2.01 4.88
CA SER A 50 11.65 -2.68 4.30
C SER A 50 11.22 -3.76 3.32
N ALA A 51 12.12 -4.18 2.43
CA ALA A 51 11.84 -5.23 1.44
C ALA A 51 11.29 -6.52 2.07
N TRP A 52 11.82 -6.93 3.22
CA TRP A 52 11.36 -8.13 3.93
C TRP A 52 9.96 -7.99 4.54
N ASP A 53 9.48 -6.78 4.81
CA ASP A 53 8.13 -6.56 5.37
C ASP A 53 7.04 -6.79 4.31
N VAL A 54 7.38 -6.66 3.03
CA VAL A 54 6.42 -6.71 1.91
C VAL A 54 6.63 -7.88 0.96
N ALA A 55 7.82 -8.45 0.84
CA ALA A 55 8.14 -9.46 -0.18
C ALA A 55 7.15 -10.65 -0.18
N ALA A 56 7.02 -11.33 0.96
CA ALA A 56 6.14 -12.49 1.08
C ALA A 56 4.66 -12.09 1.02
N ALA A 57 4.29 -11.03 1.74
CA ALA A 57 2.90 -10.63 1.88
C ALA A 57 2.31 -10.00 0.61
N GLY A 58 3.13 -9.28 -0.17
CA GLY A 58 2.74 -8.74 -1.47
C GLY A 58 2.47 -9.86 -2.47
N LEU A 59 3.30 -10.91 -2.50
CA LEU A 59 3.04 -12.09 -3.33
C LEU A 59 1.74 -12.81 -2.92
N ILE A 60 1.48 -12.93 -1.62
CA ILE A 60 0.21 -13.49 -1.11
C ILE A 60 -0.97 -12.63 -1.58
N ALA A 61 -0.87 -11.31 -1.49
CA ALA A 61 -1.92 -10.39 -1.94
C ALA A 61 -2.18 -10.51 -3.44
N GLU A 62 -1.14 -10.55 -4.27
CA GLU A 62 -1.26 -10.78 -5.71
C GLU A 62 -1.95 -12.11 -6.03
N ARG A 63 -1.56 -13.19 -5.35
CA ARG A 63 -2.18 -14.51 -5.53
C ARG A 63 -3.61 -14.57 -5.01
N GLY A 64 -3.96 -13.73 -4.05
CA GLY A 64 -5.33 -13.54 -3.56
C GLY A 64 -6.22 -12.71 -4.50
N GLY A 65 -5.69 -12.24 -5.63
CA GLY A 65 -6.43 -11.41 -6.60
C GLY A 65 -6.41 -9.92 -6.31
N ALA A 66 -5.59 -9.47 -5.35
CA ALA A 66 -5.31 -8.05 -5.19
C ALA A 66 -4.28 -7.59 -6.22
N THR A 67 -4.42 -6.35 -6.69
CA THR A 67 -3.37 -5.68 -7.46
C THR A 67 -2.48 -4.92 -6.49
N VAL A 68 -1.17 -5.12 -6.62
CA VAL A 68 -0.17 -4.51 -5.76
C VAL A 68 0.75 -3.66 -6.64
N THR A 69 0.94 -2.39 -6.26
CA THR A 69 1.85 -1.47 -6.96
C THR A 69 2.65 -0.64 -5.97
N SER A 70 3.73 -0.04 -6.46
CA SER A 70 4.34 1.09 -5.77
C SER A 70 3.34 2.24 -5.69
N ILE A 71 3.53 3.13 -4.71
CA ILE A 71 2.71 4.32 -4.54
C ILE A 71 2.72 5.25 -5.77
N ASP A 72 3.77 5.18 -6.58
CA ASP A 72 3.91 5.98 -7.81
C ASP A 72 3.29 5.29 -9.04
N GLY A 73 2.77 4.07 -8.87
CA GLY A 73 2.17 3.24 -9.93
C GLY A 73 3.18 2.34 -10.66
N GLY A 74 4.43 2.29 -10.18
CA GLY A 74 5.46 1.37 -10.68
C GLY A 74 5.38 -0.03 -10.06
N PRO A 75 6.32 -0.93 -10.39
CA PRO A 75 6.43 -2.24 -9.75
C PRO A 75 6.59 -2.08 -8.23
N TRP A 76 5.85 -2.88 -7.47
CA TRP A 76 5.83 -2.81 -6.00
C TRP A 76 7.04 -3.45 -5.34
N PHE A 77 7.74 -4.35 -6.04
CA PHE A 77 8.90 -5.04 -5.53
C PHE A 77 10.04 -5.01 -6.55
N ASP A 78 11.16 -4.44 -6.15
CA ASP A 78 12.41 -4.48 -6.90
C ASP A 78 13.59 -4.54 -5.92
N LEU A 79 14.41 -5.59 -6.06
CA LEU A 79 15.59 -5.79 -5.24
C LEU A 79 16.74 -4.84 -5.61
N ALA A 80 16.70 -4.22 -6.79
CA ALA A 80 17.68 -3.22 -7.20
C ALA A 80 17.47 -1.86 -6.52
N HIS A 81 16.27 -1.61 -5.97
CA HIS A 81 15.95 -0.39 -5.24
C HIS A 81 16.34 -0.47 -3.75
N SER A 82 16.52 0.69 -3.12
CA SER A 82 16.92 0.77 -1.71
C SER A 82 15.93 0.01 -0.81
N PRO A 83 16.38 -0.99 -0.04
CA PRO A 83 15.50 -1.89 0.68
C PRO A 83 14.85 -1.26 1.92
N LYS A 84 15.09 0.03 2.20
CA LYS A 84 14.72 0.71 3.46
C LYS A 84 13.58 1.74 3.33
N SER A 85 12.93 1.85 2.18
CA SER A 85 11.78 2.76 2.05
C SER A 85 10.87 2.39 0.89
N ILE A 86 10.16 1.28 1.02
CA ILE A 86 9.13 0.88 0.05
C ILE A 86 7.80 1.56 0.40
N GLY A 87 7.22 2.23 -0.59
CA GLY A 87 5.84 2.71 -0.57
C GLY A 87 4.98 1.78 -1.42
N ILE A 88 3.88 1.28 -0.86
CA ILE A 88 3.05 0.24 -1.48
C ILE A 88 1.57 0.58 -1.39
N LEU A 89 0.85 0.24 -2.45
CA LEU A 89 -0.60 0.26 -2.55
C LEU A 89 -1.05 -1.14 -2.96
N ALA A 90 -1.90 -1.75 -2.14
CA ALA A 90 -2.57 -3.01 -2.47
C ALA A 90 -4.08 -2.83 -2.36
N ALA A 91 -4.82 -3.24 -3.37
CA ALA A 91 -6.28 -3.21 -3.38
C ALA A 91 -6.82 -4.26 -4.38
N PRO A 92 -8.07 -4.71 -4.25
CA PRO A 92 -8.73 -5.49 -5.30
C PRO A 92 -8.68 -4.74 -6.64
N ALA A 93 -8.58 -5.48 -7.75
CA ALA A 93 -8.45 -4.89 -9.09
C ALA A 93 -9.54 -3.85 -9.41
N ALA A 94 -10.77 -4.05 -8.91
CA ALA A 94 -11.89 -3.13 -9.11
C ALA A 94 -11.72 -1.74 -8.46
N HIS A 95 -10.91 -1.64 -7.41
CA HIS A 95 -10.73 -0.39 -6.64
C HIS A 95 -9.33 0.20 -6.77
N HIS A 96 -8.39 -0.56 -7.31
CA HIS A 96 -6.99 -0.20 -7.31
C HIS A 96 -6.70 1.13 -8.04
N GLU A 97 -7.27 1.33 -9.22
CA GLU A 97 -7.09 2.57 -9.99
C GLU A 97 -7.64 3.80 -9.25
N ALA A 98 -8.81 3.67 -8.63
CA ALA A 98 -9.43 4.74 -7.85
C ALA A 98 -8.55 5.14 -6.65
N PHE A 99 -7.97 4.16 -5.95
CA PHE A 99 -7.05 4.45 -4.85
C PHE A 99 -5.73 5.03 -5.34
N LEU A 100 -5.20 4.56 -6.47
CA LEU A 100 -3.97 5.09 -7.06
C LEU A 100 -4.13 6.57 -7.45
N ALA A 101 -5.28 6.94 -8.02
CA ALA A 101 -5.60 8.33 -8.38
C ALA A 101 -5.67 9.27 -7.15
N LEU A 102 -6.12 8.77 -6.00
CA LEU A 102 -6.18 9.57 -4.76
C LEU A 102 -4.82 9.80 -4.12
N VAL A 103 -3.85 8.93 -4.44
CA VAL A 103 -2.52 8.90 -3.84
C VAL A 103 -1.47 9.53 -4.74
N ARG A 104 -1.77 9.85 -6.01
CA ARG A 104 -0.92 10.70 -6.84
C ARG A 104 -1.03 12.17 -6.42
#